data_AF-Q96V56-F1
#
_entry.id   AF-Q96V56-F1
#
_cell.length_a   1.000
_cell.length_b   1.000
_cell.length_c   1.000
_cell.angle_alpha   90.00
_cell.angle_beta   90.00
_cell.angle_gamma   90.00
#
_symmetry.space_group_name_H-M   'P 1'
#
loop_
_entity.id
_entity.type
_entity.pdbx_description
1 polymer ?
#
loop_
_entity_poly.entity_id
_entity_poly.type
_entity_poly.pdbx_seq_one_letter_code
_entity_poly.pdbx_strand_id
1 'polypeptide(L)'
;ADGRTTANAACCVLFPILDDIQENLFDGAQCGEEVHESLRLTFHDAIGFSPTLGGGGADGSIITFDTIETNFPANAGIDEIVSAQKPFVAKHNISAGDFIQFAGAVGVSNCPGGVRIPFFLGRPDAVAASP
;
A
#
# COMPACT_ATOMS: atom_id res chain seq x y z
N ALA A 1 -23.17 4.63 -2.65
CA ALA A 1 -23.11 3.37 -3.41
C ALA A 1 -23.41 3.70 -4.87
N ASP A 2 -22.52 3.28 -5.76
CA ASP A 2 -22.47 3.65 -7.18
C ASP A 2 -22.95 2.52 -8.12
N GLY A 3 -23.44 1.41 -7.56
CA GLY A 3 -23.92 0.25 -8.30
C GLY A 3 -22.90 -0.88 -8.47
N ARG A 4 -21.63 -0.70 -8.07
CA ARG A 4 -20.63 -1.78 -8.05
C ARG A 4 -20.98 -2.83 -6.98
N THR A 5 -20.57 -4.07 -7.24
CA THR A 5 -20.85 -5.22 -6.36
C THR A 5 -19.56 -5.90 -5.91
N THR A 6 -19.58 -6.44 -4.69
CA THR A 6 -18.49 -7.21 -4.09
C THR A 6 -19.09 -8.30 -3.21
N ALA A 7 -18.38 -9.41 -3.01
CA ALA A 7 -18.89 -10.54 -2.24
C ALA A 7 -19.12 -10.17 -0.75
N ASN A 8 -18.29 -9.29 -0.19
CA ASN A 8 -18.38 -8.85 1.20
C ASN A 8 -18.63 -7.34 1.26
N ALA A 9 -19.71 -6.91 1.92
CA ALA A 9 -20.11 -5.50 1.97
C ALA A 9 -19.05 -4.57 2.58
N ALA A 10 -18.18 -5.11 3.45
CA ALA A 10 -17.04 -4.38 4.01
C ALA A 10 -16.07 -3.86 2.93
N CYS A 11 -15.98 -4.54 1.77
CA CYS A 11 -15.11 -4.14 0.67
C CYS A 11 -15.65 -2.96 -0.15
N CYS A 12 -16.91 -2.54 0.05
CA CYS A 12 -17.47 -1.40 -0.70
C CYS A 12 -16.70 -0.09 -0.47
N VAL A 13 -16.02 0.05 0.67
CA VAL A 13 -15.19 1.23 0.99
C VAL A 13 -13.97 1.35 0.08
N LEU A 14 -13.54 0.25 -0.57
CA LEU A 14 -12.36 0.24 -1.43
C LEU A 14 -12.61 0.85 -2.81
N PHE A 15 -13.87 0.94 -3.23
CA PHE A 15 -14.22 1.41 -4.57
C PHE A 15 -13.88 2.90 -4.81
N PRO A 16 -14.21 3.84 -3.90
CA PRO A 16 -13.72 5.22 -4.01
C PRO A 16 -12.19 5.34 -3.93
N ILE A 17 -11.53 4.44 -3.17
CA ILE A 17 -10.06 4.42 -3.06
C ILE A 17 -9.45 3.98 -4.39
N LEU A 18 -10.01 2.92 -5.00
CA LEU A 18 -9.61 2.41 -6.30
C LEU A 18 -9.66 3.50 -7.37
N ASP A 19 -10.79 4.21 -7.46
CA ASP A 19 -10.95 5.28 -8.45
C ASP A 19 -9.92 6.40 -8.22
N ASP A 20 -9.70 6.78 -6.97
CA ASP A 20 -8.77 7.85 -6.63
C ASP A 20 -7.31 7.50 -6.95
N ILE A 21 -6.85 6.29 -6.60
CA ILE A 21 -5.46 5.89 -6.87
C ILE A 21 -5.24 5.58 -8.35
N GLN A 22 -6.25 5.13 -9.09
CA GLN A 22 -6.10 4.91 -10.54
C GLN A 22 -5.86 6.23 -11.28
N GLU A 23 -6.60 7.28 -10.94
CA GLU A 23 -6.49 8.59 -11.58
C GLU A 23 -5.32 9.42 -11.03
N ASN A 24 -5.16 9.46 -9.69
CA ASN A 24 -4.28 10.43 -9.02
C ASN A 24 -2.98 9.84 -8.46
N LEU A 25 -2.79 8.52 -8.56
CA LEU A 25 -1.51 7.87 -8.24
C LEU A 25 -0.95 7.11 -9.46
N PHE A 26 -1.79 6.51 -10.30
CA PHE A 26 -1.34 5.66 -11.42
C PHE A 26 -1.62 6.26 -12.81
N ASP A 27 -1.65 7.60 -12.93
CA ASP A 27 -1.77 8.33 -14.20
C ASP A 27 -2.88 7.82 -15.15
N GLY A 28 -4.04 7.50 -14.59
CA GLY A 28 -5.16 6.93 -15.35
C GLY A 28 -4.92 5.46 -15.70
N ALA A 29 -4.68 4.63 -14.68
CA ALA A 29 -4.56 3.17 -14.80
C ALA A 29 -3.32 2.66 -15.57
N GLN A 30 -2.22 3.40 -15.57
CA GLN A 30 -0.98 3.00 -16.23
C GLN A 30 -0.16 2.04 -15.35
N CYS A 31 0.67 1.22 -16.01
CA CYS A 31 1.73 0.44 -15.36
C CYS A 31 3.06 1.21 -15.53
N GLY A 32 3.18 2.29 -14.75
CA GLY A 32 4.28 3.25 -14.81
C GLY A 32 5.13 3.27 -13.53
N GLU A 33 5.74 4.42 -13.28
CA GLU A 33 6.64 4.68 -12.13
C GLU A 33 5.98 4.32 -10.80
N GLU A 34 4.82 4.90 -10.50
CA GLU A 34 4.16 4.76 -9.21
C GLU A 34 3.64 3.34 -8.98
N VAL A 35 3.34 2.60 -10.05
CA VAL A 35 3.02 1.16 -9.94
C VAL A 35 4.25 0.36 -9.53
N HIS A 36 5.40 0.62 -10.15
CA HIS A 36 6.64 -0.07 -9.81
C HIS A 36 7.07 0.24 -8.38
N GLU A 37 6.97 1.50 -7.98
CA GLU A 37 7.28 1.93 -6.62
C GLU A 37 6.28 1.40 -5.59
N SER A 38 4.98 1.39 -5.90
CA SER A 38 3.97 0.83 -5.00
C SER A 38 4.17 -0.67 -4.81
N LEU A 39 4.52 -1.41 -5.87
CA LEU A 39 4.90 -2.81 -5.75
C LEU A 39 6.16 -2.99 -4.90
N ARG A 40 7.19 -2.18 -5.12
CA ARG A 40 8.41 -2.17 -4.28
C ARG A 40 8.06 -1.93 -2.81
N LEU A 41 7.21 -0.95 -2.53
CA LEU A 41 6.79 -0.59 -1.17
C LEU A 41 6.11 -1.77 -0.44
N THR A 42 5.31 -2.59 -1.14
CA THR A 42 4.71 -3.78 -0.52
C THR A 42 5.74 -4.73 0.09
N PHE A 43 6.90 -4.88 -0.55
CA PHE A 43 7.97 -5.74 -0.08
C PHE A 43 8.73 -5.10 1.08
N HIS A 44 9.09 -3.82 0.95
CA HIS A 44 9.85 -3.10 1.97
C HIS A 44 9.08 -2.94 3.29
N ASP A 45 7.75 -2.79 3.22
CA ASP A 45 6.85 -2.92 4.38
C ASP A 45 6.84 -4.37 4.91
N ALA A 46 6.45 -5.32 4.05
CA ALA A 46 6.16 -6.69 4.50
C ALA A 46 7.36 -7.47 5.05
N ILE A 47 8.56 -7.21 4.53
CA ILE A 47 9.76 -7.97 4.90
C ILE A 47 10.42 -7.47 6.19
N GLY A 48 9.95 -6.34 6.75
CA GLY A 48 10.28 -5.84 8.09
C GLY A 48 9.67 -6.71 9.19
N PHE A 49 9.96 -8.02 9.17
CA PHE A 49 9.44 -9.02 10.08
C PHE A 49 10.49 -10.07 10.41
N SER A 50 10.69 -10.29 11.71
CA SER A 50 11.58 -11.31 12.22
C SER A 50 11.07 -11.84 13.56
N PRO A 51 10.86 -13.17 13.69
CA PRO A 51 10.55 -13.78 14.99
C PRO A 51 11.63 -13.52 16.05
N THR A 52 12.87 -13.24 15.64
CA THR A 52 14.01 -13.01 16.52
C THR A 52 14.27 -11.54 16.79
N LEU A 53 14.12 -10.68 15.78
CA LEU A 53 14.51 -9.25 15.86
C LEU A 53 13.32 -8.29 16.02
N GLY A 54 12.09 -8.76 15.79
CA GLY A 54 10.89 -7.92 15.81
C GLY A 54 10.45 -7.48 14.41
N GLY A 55 9.65 -6.42 14.36
CA GLY A 55 8.97 -5.95 13.14
C GLY A 55 7.61 -6.62 12.92
N GLY A 56 6.63 -5.87 12.43
CA GLY A 56 5.23 -6.30 12.28
C GLY A 56 4.90 -6.91 10.92
N GLY A 57 5.81 -6.82 9.95
CA GLY A 57 5.60 -7.28 8.59
C GLY A 57 4.71 -6.33 7.80
N ALA A 58 3.72 -6.86 7.08
CA ALA A 58 2.84 -6.03 6.24
C ALA A 58 1.81 -5.28 7.10
N ASP A 59 2.25 -4.29 7.88
CA ASP A 59 1.45 -3.53 8.85
C ASP A 59 1.40 -2.02 8.55
N GLY A 60 2.14 -1.54 7.55
CA GLY A 60 2.21 -0.12 7.21
C GLY A 60 3.16 0.68 8.09
N SER A 61 4.08 0.02 8.80
CA SER A 61 5.08 0.68 9.63
C SER A 61 5.93 1.65 8.80
N ILE A 62 6.21 1.32 7.55
CA ILE A 62 7.07 2.15 6.68
C ILE A 62 6.45 3.51 6.33
N ILE A 63 5.11 3.64 6.37
CA ILE A 63 4.40 4.94 6.25
C ILE A 63 4.23 5.60 7.63
N THR A 64 3.90 4.80 8.65
CA THR A 64 3.61 5.29 10.01
C THR A 64 4.85 5.85 10.71
N PHE A 65 5.98 5.17 10.53
CA PHE A 65 7.30 5.47 11.11
C PHE A 65 8.31 5.84 10.01
N ASP A 66 7.84 6.48 8.94
CA ASP A 66 8.64 6.86 7.77
C ASP A 66 9.93 7.61 8.13
N THR A 67 9.87 8.53 9.10
CA THR A 67 11.06 9.26 9.60
C THR A 67 12.19 8.38 10.13
N ILE A 68 11.91 7.10 10.44
CA ILE A 68 12.91 6.11 10.84
C ILE A 68 13.22 5.22 9.64
N GLU A 69 12.19 4.56 9.09
CA GLU A 69 12.39 3.43 8.18
C GLU A 69 12.92 3.86 6.81
N THR A 70 12.54 5.03 6.29
CA THR A 70 13.05 5.48 4.98
C THR A 70 14.51 5.91 5.03
N ASN A 71 15.07 6.13 6.23
CA ASN A 71 16.48 6.43 6.42
C ASN A 71 17.37 5.17 6.43
N PHE A 72 16.79 3.96 6.42
CA PHE A 72 17.59 2.75 6.30
C PHE A 72 18.23 2.66 4.91
N PRO A 73 19.52 2.28 4.79
CA PRO A 73 20.19 2.21 3.50
C PRO A 73 19.49 1.32 2.47
N ALA A 74 18.83 0.25 2.91
CA ALA A 74 18.04 -0.64 2.03
C ALA A 74 16.78 0.04 1.48
N ASN A 75 16.26 1.05 2.17
CA ASN A 75 15.06 1.81 1.81
C ASN A 75 15.37 3.10 1.03
N ALA A 76 16.58 3.24 0.48
CA ALA A 76 16.93 4.40 -0.35
C ALA A 76 15.90 4.60 -1.49
N GLY A 77 15.33 5.80 -1.57
CA GLY A 77 14.30 6.18 -2.53
C GLY A 77 12.89 5.63 -2.24
N ILE A 78 12.63 5.06 -1.05
CA ILE A 78 11.26 4.68 -0.64
C ILE A 78 10.47 5.89 -0.11
N ASP A 79 11.16 6.93 0.34
CA ASP A 79 10.59 8.18 0.84
C ASP A 79 9.69 8.89 -0.17
N GLU A 80 10.01 8.82 -1.47
CA GLU A 80 9.20 9.41 -2.54
C GLU A 80 7.79 8.77 -2.61
N ILE A 81 7.71 7.44 -2.77
CA ILE A 81 6.41 6.75 -2.81
C ILE A 81 5.67 6.76 -1.47
N VAL A 82 6.37 6.74 -0.34
CA VAL A 82 5.73 6.93 0.99
C VAL A 82 5.08 8.31 1.05
N SER A 83 5.78 9.36 0.63
CA SER A 83 5.25 10.72 0.60
C SER A 83 4.06 10.86 -0.36
N ALA A 84 4.07 10.16 -1.49
CA ALA A 84 2.97 10.13 -2.44
C ALA A 84 1.73 9.40 -1.90
N GLN A 85 1.91 8.28 -1.19
CA GLN A 85 0.80 7.47 -0.66
C GLN A 85 0.20 8.03 0.64
N LYS A 86 0.98 8.71 1.49
CA LYS A 86 0.55 9.20 2.81
C LYS A 86 -0.73 10.07 2.78
N PRO A 87 -0.93 11.00 1.81
CA PRO A 87 -2.15 11.77 1.70
C PRO A 87 -3.40 10.93 1.41
N PHE A 88 -3.26 9.83 0.65
CA PHE A 88 -4.38 8.93 0.37
C PHE A 88 -4.79 8.14 1.61
N VAL A 89 -3.82 7.65 2.38
CA VAL A 89 -4.07 6.99 3.68
C VAL A 89 -4.85 7.93 4.61
N ALA A 90 -4.40 9.19 4.73
CA ALA A 90 -5.06 10.20 5.54
C ALA A 90 -6.48 10.54 5.05
N LYS A 91 -6.72 10.49 3.73
CA LYS A 91 -8.02 10.82 3.11
C LYS A 91 -9.05 9.70 3.24
N HIS A 92 -8.66 8.43 3.09
CA HIS A 92 -9.59 7.32 2.87
C HIS A 92 -9.89 6.45 4.09
N ASN A 93 -9.28 6.73 5.25
CA ASN A 93 -9.61 6.11 6.53
C ASN A 93 -9.55 4.56 6.52
N ILE A 94 -8.56 4.01 5.82
CA ILE A 94 -8.09 2.63 5.96
C ILE A 94 -6.68 2.65 6.56
N SER A 95 -6.23 1.55 7.18
CA SER A 95 -4.88 1.49 7.74
C SER A 95 -3.82 1.60 6.66
N ALA A 96 -2.64 2.10 7.02
CA ALA A 96 -1.51 2.22 6.10
C ALA A 96 -1.13 0.85 5.49
N GLY A 97 -1.11 -0.21 6.31
CA GLY A 97 -0.79 -1.55 5.83
C GLY A 97 -1.79 -2.07 4.80
N ASP A 98 -3.10 -1.80 4.98
CA ASP A 98 -4.08 -2.17 3.96
C ASP A 98 -3.92 -1.33 2.69
N PHE A 99 -3.64 -0.04 2.81
CA PHE A 99 -3.45 0.84 1.66
C PHE A 99 -2.25 0.43 0.81
N ILE A 100 -1.08 0.17 1.41
CA ILE A 100 0.14 -0.25 0.69
C ILE A 100 -0.13 -1.51 -0.13
N GLN A 101 -0.74 -2.51 0.49
CA GLN A 101 -1.01 -3.80 -0.16
C GLN A 101 -2.13 -3.67 -1.21
N PHE A 102 -3.10 -2.78 -0.99
CA PHE A 102 -4.14 -2.46 -1.98
C PHE A 102 -3.54 -1.77 -3.20
N ALA A 103 -2.72 -0.74 -2.99
CA ALA A 103 -2.04 0.01 -4.06
C ALA A 103 -1.14 -0.90 -4.90
N GLY A 104 -0.34 -1.77 -4.27
CA GLY A 104 0.47 -2.76 -4.99
C GLY A 104 -0.37 -3.74 -5.81
N ALA A 105 -1.45 -4.29 -5.24
CA ALA A 105 -2.32 -5.23 -5.96
C ALA A 105 -3.07 -4.57 -7.14
N VAL A 106 -3.54 -3.33 -6.94
CA VAL A 106 -4.19 -2.54 -7.98
C VAL A 106 -3.19 -2.17 -9.08
N GLY A 107 -2.01 -1.67 -8.71
CA GLY A 107 -0.97 -1.30 -9.67
C GLY A 107 -0.52 -2.49 -10.54
N VAL A 108 -0.27 -3.65 -9.94
CA VAL A 108 0.08 -4.88 -10.70
C VAL A 108 -1.04 -5.27 -11.67
N SER A 109 -2.30 -4.99 -11.35
CA SER A 109 -3.43 -5.28 -12.24
C SER A 109 -3.50 -4.37 -13.48
N ASN A 110 -2.81 -3.22 -13.46
CA ASN A 110 -2.67 -2.32 -14.62
C ASN A 110 -1.68 -2.87 -15.66
N CYS A 111 -0.77 -3.76 -15.25
CA CYS A 111 0.32 -4.24 -16.10
C CYS A 111 -0.15 -5.33 -17.08
N PRO A 112 0.11 -5.21 -18.40
CA PRO A 112 -0.23 -6.27 -19.36
C PRO A 112 0.43 -7.61 -19.00
N GLY A 113 -0.37 -8.67 -18.88
CA GLY A 113 0.10 -9.98 -18.42
C GLY A 113 0.28 -10.08 -16.90
N GLY A 114 -0.02 -9.02 -16.15
CA GLY A 114 -0.08 -9.00 -14.70
C GLY A 114 -1.20 -9.87 -14.14
N VAL A 115 -1.26 -9.94 -12.83
CA VAL A 115 -2.21 -10.79 -12.10
C VAL A 115 -3.02 -9.96 -11.10
N ARG A 116 -4.17 -10.48 -10.69
CA ARG A 116 -4.88 -9.93 -9.53
C ARG A 116 -4.36 -10.62 -8.27
N ILE A 117 -3.46 -9.95 -7.56
CA ILE A 117 -2.98 -10.41 -6.26
C ILE A 117 -4.18 -10.48 -5.30
N PRO A 118 -4.35 -11.55 -4.52
CA PRO A 118 -5.39 -11.62 -3.50
C PRO A 118 -5.25 -10.46 -2.51
N PHE A 119 -6.33 -9.68 -2.35
CA PHE A 119 -6.39 -8.58 -1.40
C PHE A 119 -7.28 -8.94 -0.21
N PHE A 120 -6.79 -8.65 1.00
CA PHE A 120 -7.49 -8.84 2.26
C PHE A 120 -7.46 -7.53 3.04
N LEU A 121 -8.61 -7.12 3.57
CA LEU A 121 -8.82 -5.89 4.33
C LEU A 121 -8.91 -6.22 5.83
N GLY A 122 -8.25 -5.42 6.67
CA GLY A 122 -8.38 -5.47 8.12
C GLY A 122 -7.07 -5.44 8.91
N ARG A 123 -5.97 -4.94 8.34
CA ARG A 123 -4.73 -4.75 9.12
C ARG A 123 -4.94 -3.65 10.17
N PRO A 124 -4.52 -3.88 11.43
CA PRO A 124 -4.45 -2.79 12.40
C PRO A 124 -3.29 -1.84 12.05
N ASP A 125 -3.30 -0.64 12.64
CA ASP A 125 -2.18 0.28 12.53
C ASP A 125 -0.91 -0.29 13.17
N ALA A 126 0.24 -0.03 12.56
CA ALA A 126 1.54 -0.44 13.08
C ALA A 126 1.81 0.15 14.48
N VAL A 127 2.39 -0.67 15.35
CA VAL A 127 2.69 -0.28 16.75
C VAL A 127 4.19 -0.15 17.03
N ALA A 128 5.04 -0.52 16.08
CA ALA A 128 6.50 -0.39 16.15
C ALA A 128 7.07 -0.22 14.73
N ALA A 129 8.22 0.46 14.64
CA ALA A 129 8.99 0.52 13.41
C ALA A 129 9.73 -0.82 13.17
N SER A 130 9.99 -1.15 11.91
CA SER A 130 10.92 -2.24 11.57
C SER A 130 12.32 -1.96 12.17
N PRO A 131 13.01 -2.99 12.71
CA PRO A 131 14.41 -2.90 13.13
C PRO A 131 15.39 -2.56 12.01
#